data_AF-R8NB11-F1
#
_entry.id   AF-R8NB11-F1
#
_cell.length_a   1.000
_cell.length_b   1.000
_cell.length_c   1.000
_cell.angle_alpha   90.00
_cell.angle_beta   90.00
_cell.angle_gamma   90.00
#
_symmetry.space_group_name_H-M   'P 1'
#
loop_
_entity.id
_entity.type
_entity.pdbx_description
1 polymer ?
#
loop_
_entity_poly.entity_id
_entity_poly.type
_entity_poly.pdbx_seq_one_letter_code
_entity_poly.pdbx_strand_id
1 'polypeptide(L)' 'MIVKIVKDSSNSFLCTVQNKNGDQYVKKWFRKQKNKEEVGRPTFKEVEKDWKENRKSFMYPDAKALY' A
#
# COMPACT_ATOMS: atom_id res chain seq x y z
N MET A 1 -7.40 -9.83 8.28
CA MET A 1 -6.54 -8.81 7.67
C MET A 1 -7.40 -8.07 6.69
N ILE A 2 -7.49 -6.75 6.80
CA ILE A 2 -8.33 -5.92 5.93
C ILE A 2 -7.38 -5.09 5.08
N VAL A 3 -7.51 -5.18 3.76
CA VAL A 3 -6.74 -4.36 2.83
C VAL A 3 -7.64 -3.28 2.26
N LYS A 4 -7.20 -2.03 2.34
CA LYS A 4 -7.87 -0.86 1.76
C LYS A 4 -6.93 -0.20 0.76
N ILE A 5 -7.45 0.16 -0.41
CA ILE A 5 -6.69 0.80 -1.48
C ILE A 5 -7.43 2.07 -1.88
N VAL A 6 -6.85 3.22 -1.52
CA VAL A 6 -7.41 4.54 -1.75
C VAL A 6 -6.57 5.26 -2.81
N LYS A 7 -7.21 6.00 -3.71
CA LYS A 7 -6.48 6.86 -4.66
C LYS A 7 -6.05 8.13 -3.91
N ASP A 8 -4.75 8.40 -3.87
CA ASP A 8 -4.18 9.53 -3.13
C ASP A 8 -4.05 10.78 -4.01
N SER A 9 -3.21 10.70 -5.04
CA SER A 9 -2.89 11.78 -5.99
C SER A 9 -2.73 11.21 -7.40
N SER A 10 -2.69 12.06 -8.45
CA SER A 10 -2.89 11.66 -9.87
C SER A 10 -2.14 10.41 -10.35
N ASN A 11 -1.00 10.04 -9.74
CA ASN A 11 -0.22 8.84 -10.07
C ASN A 11 0.13 7.93 -8.87
N SER A 12 -0.64 7.97 -7.78
CA SER A 12 -0.37 7.08 -6.63
C SER A 12 -1.62 6.59 -5.88
N PHE A 13 -1.47 5.43 -5.26
CA PHE A 13 -2.46 4.80 -4.40
C PHE A 13 -1.90 4.62 -2.99
N LEU A 14 -2.75 4.81 -1.99
CA LEU A 14 -2.46 4.48 -0.60
C LEU A 14 -3.05 3.10 -0.30
N CYS A 15 -2.17 2.15 -0.04
CA CYS A 15 -2.51 0.80 0.36
C CYS A 15 -2.38 0.68 1.87
N THR A 16 -3.50 0.45 2.57
CA THR A 16 -3.55 0.22 4.01
C THR A 16 -3.85 -1.23 4.30
N VAL A 17 -3.07 -1.86 5.16
CA VAL A 17 -3.27 -3.22 5.66
C VAL A 17 -3.52 -3.14 7.15
N GLN A 18 -4.69 -3.60 7.60
CA GLN A 18 -5.01 -3.73 9.00
C GLN A 18 -4.94 -5.20 9.42
N ASN A 19 -4.16 -5.52 10.45
CA ASN A 19 -4.08 -6.87 10.99
C ASN A 19 -5.26 -7.15 11.95
N LYS A 20 -5.36 -8.38 12.48
CA LYS A 20 -6.43 -8.73 13.44
C LYS A 20 -6.28 -8.04 14.80
N ASN A 21 -5.08 -7.56 15.13
CA ASN A 21 -4.77 -6.90 16.39
C ASN A 21 -5.12 -5.40 16.35
N GLY A 22 -5.58 -4.88 15.21
CA GLY A 22 -5.91 -3.46 15.01
C GLY A 22 -4.74 -2.63 14.46
N ASP A 23 -3.52 -3.17 14.40
CA ASP A 23 -2.36 -2.47 13.83
C ASP A 23 -2.60 -2.17 12.35
N GLN A 24 -2.37 -0.91 11.98
CA GLN A 24 -2.50 -0.42 10.61
C GLN A 24 -1.11 -0.17 10.02
N TYR A 25 -0.93 -0.64 8.79
CA TYR A 25 0.28 -0.51 8.02
C TYR A 25 -0.06 0.12 6.68
N VAL A 26 0.66 1.14 6.28
CA VAL A 26 0.30 1.94 5.12
C VAL A 26 1.50 2.00 4.18
N LYS A 27 1.26 1.83 2.89
CA LYS A 27 2.27 1.92 1.84
C LYS A 27 1.75 2.80 0.72
N LYS A 28 2.57 3.75 0.29
CA LYS A 28 2.31 4.52 -0.94
C LYS A 28 2.76 3.70 -2.14
N TRP A 29 1.82 3.39 -3.02
CA TRP A 29 2.01 2.63 -4.24
C TRP A 29 2.03 3.58 -5.43
N PHE A 30 3.18 3.73 -6.06
CA PHE A 30 3.33 4.59 -7.23
C PHE A 30 2.96 3.83 -8.50
N ARG A 31 2.21 4.51 -9.38
CA ARG A 31 1.98 4.01 -10.73
C ARG A 31 3.30 4.04 -11.48
N LYS A 32 3.93 2.88 -11.72
CA LYS A 32 5.13 2.82 -12.57
C LYS A 32 4.68 2.90 -14.03
N GLN A 33 5.10 3.95 -14.73
CA GLN A 33 4.94 4.06 -16.18
C GLN A 33 6.15 3.37 -16.83
N LYS A 34 6.23 2.03 -16.77
CA LYS A 34 7.27 1.28 -17.50
C LYS A 34 6.65 0.74 -18.78
N ASN A 35 7.16 1.19 -19.93
CA ASN A 35 6.86 0.70 -21.28
C ASN A 35 5.37 0.53 -21.62
N LYS A 36 4.64 1.64 -21.87
CA LYS A 36 3.29 1.67 -22.47
C LYS A 36 2.17 0.86 -21.79
N GLU A 37 2.48 0.02 -20.81
CA GLU A 37 1.55 -0.62 -19.91
C GLU A 37 1.41 0.28 -18.69
N GLU A 38 0.29 0.99 -18.62
CA GLU A 38 -0.08 1.65 -17.39
C GLU A 38 -0.29 0.57 -16.31
N VAL A 39 0.71 0.35 -15.44
CA VAL A 39 0.51 -0.47 -14.24
C VAL A 39 -0.66 0.15 -13.50
N GLY A 40 -1.81 -0.54 -13.49
CA GLY A 40 -3.09 0.01 -13.06
C GLY A 40 -3.18 0.22 -11.55
N ARG A 41 -4.40 0.38 -11.05
CA ARG A 41 -4.67 0.32 -9.60
C ARG A 41 -4.11 -1.01 -9.06
N PRO A 42 -3.31 -1.00 -7.97
CA PRO A 42 -2.81 -2.24 -7.40
C PRO A 42 -3.99 -3.12 -6.98
N THR A 43 -3.85 -4.42 -7.19
CA THR A 43 -4.85 -5.40 -6.77
C THR A 43 -4.65 -5.78 -5.31
N PHE A 44 -5.70 -6.28 -4.67
CA PHE A 44 -5.61 -6.80 -3.30
C PHE A 44 -4.53 -7.88 -3.19
N LYS A 45 -4.45 -8.81 -4.15
CA LYS A 45 -3.46 -9.90 -4.15
C LYS A 45 -2.02 -9.37 -4.21
N GLU A 46 -1.74 -8.33 -4.99
CA GLU A 46 -0.41 -7.72 -5.06
C GLU A 46 -0.04 -7.06 -3.74
N VAL A 47 -0.97 -6.31 -3.13
CA VAL A 47 -0.75 -5.67 -1.83
C VAL A 47 -0.56 -6.71 -0.73
N GLU A 48 -1.33 -7.80 -0.74
CA GLU A 48 -1.17 -8.90 0.23
C GLU A 48 0.16 -9.64 0.07
N LYS A 49 0.57 -9.91 -1.18
CA LYS A 49 1.85 -10.56 -1.48
C LYS A 49 3.01 -9.67 -1.02
N ASP A 50 2.99 -8.40 -1.40
CA ASP A 50 4.01 -7.43 -1.03
C ASP A 50 4.02 -7.17 0.49
N TRP A 51 2.89 -7.26 1.19
CA TRP A 51 2.85 -7.22 2.65
C TRP A 51 3.57 -8.42 3.29
N LYS A 52 3.37 -9.63 2.75
CA LYS A 52 4.04 -10.86 3.24
C LYS A 52 5.54 -10.84 2.96
N GLU A 53 5.95 -10.34 1.80
CA GLU A 53 7.36 -10.31 1.37
C GLU A 53 8.12 -9.09 1.92
N ASN A 54 7.47 -7.93 1.99
CA ASN A 54 8.08 -6.62 2.27
C ASN A 54 7.34 -5.86 3.38
N ARG A 55 7.08 -6.51 4.52
CA ARG A 55 6.35 -5.91 5.66
C ARG A 55 6.89 -4.55 6.10
N LYS A 56 8.21 -4.36 6.07
CA LYS A 56 8.90 -3.10 6.43
C LYS A 56 8.60 -1.94 5.48
N SER A 57 8.14 -2.22 4.26
CA SER A 57 7.80 -1.19 3.26
C SER A 57 6.44 -0.52 3.52
N PHE A 58 5.64 -1.04 4.45
CA PHE A 58 4.32 -0.50 4.81
C PHE A 58 4.38 0.36 6.08
N MET A 59 5.30 1.32 6.11
CA MET A 59 5.49 2.29 7.19
C MET A 59 5.31 3.72 6.66
N TYR A 60 4.22 4.01 5.92
CA TYR A 60 4.00 5.33 5.30
C TYR A 60 2.88 6.13 5.99
N PRO A 61 3.10 7.40 6.37
CA PRO A 61 4.39 8.04 6.52
C PRO A 61 5.20 7.31 7.61
N ASP A 62 6.53 7.40 7.54
CA ASP A 62 7.46 6.75 8.47
C ASP A 62 7.25 7.32 9.88
N ALA A 63 6.30 6.73 10.59
CA ALA A 63 5.85 7.14 11.90
C ALA A 63 4.92 6.00 12.37
N LYS A 64 5.15 5.30 13.50
CA LYS A 64 4.60 5.80 14.76
C LYS A 64 3.94 7.16 14.54
N ALA A 65 2.75 7.19 13.93
CA ALA A 65 1.88 8.35 14.02
C ALA A 65 1.54 8.48 15.50
N LEU A 66 2.49 9.08 16.21
CA LEU A 66 2.42 9.50 17.58
C LEU A 66 1.31 10.54 17.61
N TYR A 67 0.32 10.23 18.45
CA TYR A 67 -0.89 10.97 18.80
C TYR A 67 -2.10 10.79 17.90
#